data_AF-A0A1G5XT59-F1
#
_entry.id   AF-A0A1G5XT59-F1
#
_cell.length_a   1.000
_cell.length_b   1.000
_cell.length_c   1.000
_cell.angle_alpha   90.00
_cell.angle_beta   90.00
_cell.angle_gamma   90.00
#
_symmetry.space_group_name_H-M   'P 1'
#
loop_
_entity.id
_entity.type
_entity.pdbx_description
1 polymer ?
#
loop_
_entity_poly.entity_id
_entity_poly.type
_entity_poly.pdbx_seq_one_letter_code
_entity_poly.pdbx_strand_id
1 'polypeptide(L)'
;MKCRYCGSNLGLEDAVCPYCGKVNKKAAKYLAEKNKYLNEFEKTKTDVKEKSKTAGRIGRLSVIGVMLILILVMKFSVSRYSDVEYRINKREDIIASEVNKNRDTIAETVKEMEKNREYVALSCYMLNYRLRSNEQYDDYFRVFTAAVSYKTIYEDIISIVTGFEGYDNKTTKDWCYDAAIYISDWNSYVAGGFWNDSPDSPMHAGEHGAFLADAKKDAQDMVQVYFNLTDEQAESMWTMDKEALGELLYESCKDLYPKEAADE
;
A
#
# COMPACT_ATOMS: atom_id res chain seq x y z
N MET A 1 -34.60 47.99 -64.85
CA MET A 1 -35.48 47.48 -65.94
C MET A 1 -36.35 48.63 -66.47
N LYS A 2 -36.96 48.58 -67.68
CA LYS A 2 -37.84 49.65 -68.16
C LYS A 2 -39.33 49.33 -67.99
N CYS A 3 -40.15 50.32 -67.70
CA CYS A 3 -41.61 50.21 -67.64
C CYS A 3 -42.15 49.93 -69.05
N ARG A 4 -42.94 48.85 -69.20
CA ARG A 4 -43.56 48.48 -70.49
C ARG A 4 -44.56 49.51 -71.00
N TYR A 5 -45.08 50.36 -70.10
CA TYR A 5 -46.16 51.30 -70.42
C TYR A 5 -45.69 52.74 -70.66
N CYS A 6 -44.67 53.22 -69.95
CA CYS A 6 -44.17 54.60 -70.08
C CYS A 6 -42.67 54.70 -70.41
N GLY A 7 -41.96 53.58 -70.52
CA GLY A 7 -40.53 53.54 -70.89
C GLY A 7 -39.55 53.95 -69.77
N SER A 8 -40.02 54.52 -68.66
CA SER A 8 -39.19 54.95 -67.53
C SER A 8 -38.39 53.80 -66.92
N ASN A 9 -37.20 54.11 -66.38
CA ASN A 9 -36.41 53.14 -65.63
C ASN A 9 -37.10 52.80 -64.29
N LEU A 10 -37.12 51.52 -63.97
CA LEU A 10 -37.66 50.91 -62.76
C LEU A 10 -36.58 50.08 -62.08
N GLY A 11 -36.52 50.16 -60.77
CA GLY A 11 -35.83 49.20 -59.91
C GLY A 11 -36.41 47.79 -60.09
N LEU A 12 -35.62 46.78 -59.71
CA LEU A 12 -36.02 45.36 -59.77
C LEU A 12 -37.13 45.02 -58.77
N GLU A 13 -37.26 45.81 -57.71
CA GLU A 13 -38.20 45.58 -56.60
C GLU A 13 -39.38 46.57 -56.62
N ASP A 14 -39.39 47.52 -57.54
CA ASP A 14 -40.46 48.52 -57.67
C ASP A 14 -41.75 47.83 -58.12
N ALA A 15 -42.65 47.57 -57.17
CA ALA A 15 -43.92 46.87 -57.41
C ALA A 15 -44.87 47.66 -58.34
N VAL A 16 -44.74 48.98 -58.36
CA VAL A 16 -45.53 49.90 -59.18
C VAL A 16 -44.60 50.94 -59.81
N CYS A 17 -44.85 51.31 -61.07
CA CYS A 17 -44.10 52.36 -61.71
C CYS A 17 -44.41 53.72 -61.06
N PRO A 18 -43.42 54.43 -60.49
CA PRO A 18 -43.67 55.70 -59.81
C PRO A 18 -44.10 56.82 -60.77
N TYR A 19 -43.88 56.65 -62.07
CA TYR A 19 -44.18 57.65 -63.09
C TYR A 19 -45.54 57.49 -63.78
N CYS A 20 -46.09 56.26 -63.84
CA CYS A 20 -47.38 56.02 -64.50
C CYS A 20 -48.38 55.21 -63.67
N GLY A 21 -48.02 54.84 -62.43
CA GLY A 21 -48.89 54.12 -61.49
C GLY A 21 -49.22 52.68 -61.87
N LYS A 22 -48.68 52.15 -62.98
CA LYS A 22 -48.97 50.78 -63.43
C LYS A 22 -48.10 49.74 -62.73
N VAL A 23 -48.74 48.62 -62.37
CA VAL A 23 -48.10 47.49 -61.66
C VAL A 23 -46.99 46.87 -62.51
N ASN A 24 -45.84 46.66 -61.87
CA ASN A 24 -44.69 45.99 -62.45
C ASN A 24 -44.76 44.47 -62.18
N LYS A 25 -45.33 43.72 -63.12
CA LYS A 25 -45.43 42.25 -63.01
C LYS A 25 -44.07 41.55 -62.90
N LYS A 26 -42.97 42.14 -63.39
CA LYS A 26 -41.63 41.55 -63.29
C LYS A 26 -41.06 41.67 -61.89
N ALA A 27 -41.31 42.77 -61.18
CA ALA A 27 -40.91 42.93 -59.78
C ALA A 27 -41.64 41.93 -58.87
N ALA A 28 -42.94 41.70 -59.08
CA ALA A 28 -43.69 40.70 -58.33
C ALA A 28 -43.11 39.28 -58.48
N LYS A 29 -42.75 38.89 -59.71
CA LYS A 29 -42.11 37.59 -59.97
C LYS A 29 -40.71 37.51 -59.36
N TYR A 30 -39.90 38.56 -59.49
CA TYR A 30 -38.57 38.64 -58.89
C TYR A 30 -38.61 38.55 -57.36
N LEU A 31 -39.53 39.25 -56.70
CA LEU A 31 -39.70 39.20 -55.25
C LEU A 31 -40.15 37.82 -54.77
N ALA A 32 -41.03 37.14 -55.52
CA ALA A 32 -41.43 35.76 -55.22
C ALA A 32 -40.25 34.78 -55.32
N GLU A 33 -39.44 34.90 -56.38
CA GLU A 33 -38.23 34.08 -56.56
C GLU A 33 -37.15 34.39 -55.51
N LYS A 34 -36.95 35.67 -55.16
CA LYS A 34 -36.04 36.12 -54.10
C LYS A 34 -36.46 35.55 -52.74
N ASN A 35 -37.75 35.65 -52.39
CA ASN A 35 -38.27 35.11 -51.13
C ASN A 35 -38.15 33.58 -51.07
N LYS A 36 -38.41 32.89 -52.19
CA LYS A 36 -38.20 31.44 -52.28
C LYS A 36 -36.74 31.08 -52.04
N TYR A 37 -35.81 31.77 -52.70
CA TYR A 37 -34.38 31.54 -52.54
C TYR A 37 -33.89 31.82 -51.12
N LEU A 38 -34.35 32.92 -50.50
CA LEU A 38 -33.99 33.25 -49.11
C LEU A 38 -34.49 32.19 -48.12
N ASN A 39 -35.71 31.69 -48.32
CA ASN A 39 -36.25 30.61 -47.49
C ASN A 39 -35.47 29.30 -47.66
N GLU A 40 -35.11 28.95 -48.90
CA GLU A 40 -34.27 27.77 -49.17
C GLU A 40 -32.87 27.90 -48.58
N PHE A 41 -32.29 29.10 -48.64
CA PHE A 41 -30.97 29.40 -48.08
C PHE A 41 -30.97 29.28 -46.55
N GLU A 42 -31.93 29.90 -45.85
CA GLU A 42 -32.02 29.83 -44.39
C GLU A 42 -32.34 28.41 -43.90
N LYS A 43 -33.19 27.66 -44.64
CA LYS A 43 -33.44 26.25 -44.37
C LYS A 43 -32.16 25.41 -44.50
N THR A 44 -31.39 25.61 -45.57
CA THR A 44 -30.14 24.88 -45.81
C THR A 44 -29.08 25.22 -44.75
N LYS A 45 -28.95 26.50 -44.40
CA LYS A 45 -28.03 26.98 -43.37
C LYS A 45 -28.33 26.39 -41.99
N THR A 46 -29.61 26.27 -41.65
CA THR A 46 -30.06 25.67 -40.38
C THR A 46 -29.78 24.18 -40.34
N ASP A 47 -30.12 23.45 -41.41
CA ASP A 47 -29.86 22.01 -41.54
C ASP A 47 -28.36 21.67 -41.44
N VAL A 48 -27.50 22.44 -42.12
CA VAL A 48 -26.04 22.25 -42.04
C VAL A 48 -25.50 22.52 -40.63
N LYS A 49 -26.01 23.55 -39.94
CA LYS A 49 -25.59 23.87 -38.57
C LYS A 49 -26.01 22.79 -37.57
N GLU A 50 -27.20 22.22 -37.72
CA GLU A 50 -27.67 21.12 -36.88
C GLU A 50 -26.90 19.82 -37.12
N LYS A 51 -26.65 19.46 -38.39
CA LYS A 51 -25.83 18.31 -38.76
C LYS A 51 -24.40 18.44 -38.23
N SER A 52 -23.79 19.62 -38.34
CA SER A 52 -22.44 19.90 -37.81
C SER A 52 -22.37 19.76 -36.28
N LYS A 53 -23.35 20.32 -35.55
CA LYS A 53 -23.43 20.17 -34.08
C LYS A 53 -23.62 18.71 -33.66
N THR A 54 -24.45 17.97 -34.40
CA THR A 54 -24.72 16.55 -34.12
C THR A 54 -23.48 15.70 -34.38
N ALA A 55 -22.79 15.92 -35.49
CA ALA A 55 -21.53 15.24 -35.81
C ALA A 55 -20.44 15.53 -34.76
N GLY A 56 -20.30 16.79 -34.32
CA GLY A 56 -19.36 17.16 -33.26
C GLY A 56 -19.69 16.52 -31.90
N ARG A 57 -20.99 16.43 -31.55
CA ARG A 57 -21.45 15.76 -30.32
C ARG A 57 -21.21 14.25 -30.37
N ILE A 58 -21.47 13.61 -31.51
CA ILE A 58 -21.19 12.19 -31.73
C ILE A 58 -19.69 11.93 -31.63
N GLY A 59 -18.85 12.73 -32.29
CA GLY A 59 -17.39 12.61 -32.21
C GLY A 59 -16.86 12.72 -30.78
N ARG A 60 -17.35 13.69 -30.01
CA ARG A 60 -16.98 13.85 -28.59
C ARG A 60 -17.41 12.66 -27.72
N LEU A 61 -18.62 12.15 -27.93
CA LEU A 61 -19.11 10.98 -27.19
C LEU A 61 -18.34 9.70 -27.56
N SER A 62 -17.96 9.54 -28.83
CA SER A 62 -17.12 8.43 -29.28
C SER A 62 -15.75 8.46 -28.61
N VAL A 63 -15.10 9.61 -28.52
CA VAL A 63 -13.81 9.75 -27.83
C VAL A 63 -13.93 9.44 -26.34
N ILE A 64 -14.98 9.93 -25.67
CA ILE A 64 -15.24 9.62 -24.26
C ILE A 64 -15.48 8.12 -24.07
N GLY A 65 -16.26 7.50 -24.95
CA GLY A 65 -16.52 6.06 -24.93
C GLY A 65 -15.24 5.23 -25.08
N VAL A 66 -14.38 5.57 -26.04
CA VAL A 66 -13.09 4.90 -26.23
C VAL A 66 -12.17 5.09 -25.02
N MET A 67 -12.09 6.30 -24.45
CA MET A 67 -11.32 6.57 -23.24
C MET A 67 -11.80 5.74 -22.04
N LEU A 68 -13.12 5.64 -21.83
CA LEU A 68 -13.69 4.81 -20.76
C LEU A 68 -13.37 3.32 -20.95
N ILE A 69 -13.47 2.82 -22.19
CA ILE A 69 -13.10 1.43 -22.51
C ILE A 69 -11.61 1.20 -22.22
N LEU A 70 -10.72 2.11 -22.63
CA LEU A 70 -9.28 2.00 -22.35
C LEU A 70 -8.99 2.01 -20.84
N ILE A 71 -9.67 2.84 -20.06
CA ILE A 71 -9.53 2.87 -18.59
C ILE A 71 -9.99 1.54 -17.98
N LEU A 72 -11.11 0.97 -18.43
CA LEU A 72 -11.62 -0.32 -17.96
C LEU A 72 -10.66 -1.47 -18.30
N VAL A 73 -10.12 -1.48 -19.53
CA VAL A 73 -9.12 -2.46 -19.96
C VAL A 73 -7.84 -2.32 -19.15
N MET A 74 -7.34 -1.10 -18.91
CA MET A 74 -6.17 -0.88 -18.07
C MET A 74 -6.40 -1.35 -16.63
N LYS A 75 -7.56 -1.06 -16.02
CA LYS A 75 -7.89 -1.56 -14.69
C LYS A 75 -7.92 -3.08 -14.62
N PHE A 76 -8.55 -3.72 -15.60
CA PHE A 76 -8.61 -5.18 -15.67
C PHE A 76 -7.21 -5.79 -15.85
N SER A 77 -6.41 -5.26 -16.77
CA SER A 77 -5.03 -5.67 -16.97
C SER A 77 -4.19 -5.49 -15.70
N VAL A 78 -4.21 -4.32 -15.05
CA VAL A 78 -3.47 -4.10 -13.79
C VAL A 78 -3.93 -5.06 -12.70
N SER A 79 -5.22 -5.35 -12.56
CA SER A 79 -5.72 -6.33 -11.58
C SER A 79 -5.25 -7.77 -11.85
N ARG A 80 -4.98 -8.12 -13.11
CA ARG A 80 -4.48 -9.44 -13.52
C ARG A 80 -2.95 -9.53 -13.50
N TYR A 81 -2.26 -8.43 -13.79
CA TYR A 81 -0.80 -8.35 -13.86
C TYR A 81 -0.15 -7.87 -12.55
N SER A 82 -0.89 -7.30 -11.59
CA SER A 82 -0.48 -7.16 -10.17
C SER A 82 -0.51 -8.53 -9.47
N ASP A 83 0.04 -9.53 -10.14
CA ASP A 83 0.20 -10.92 -9.74
C ASP A 83 0.80 -11.04 -8.31
N VAL A 84 1.62 -10.08 -7.89
CA VAL A 84 2.13 -9.99 -6.52
C VAL A 84 1.01 -9.74 -5.50
N GLU A 85 0.23 -8.68 -5.67
CA GLU A 85 -0.82 -8.29 -4.70
C GLU A 85 -1.94 -9.33 -4.64
N TYR A 86 -2.37 -9.85 -5.79
CA TYR A 86 -3.35 -10.92 -5.85
C TYR A 86 -2.87 -12.20 -5.16
N ARG A 87 -1.60 -12.61 -5.37
CA ARG A 87 -1.04 -13.79 -4.70
C ARG A 87 -0.90 -13.59 -3.20
N ILE A 88 -0.50 -12.39 -2.76
CA ILE A 88 -0.42 -12.05 -1.34
C ILE A 88 -1.82 -12.16 -0.73
N ASN A 89 -2.82 -11.46 -1.28
CA ASN A 89 -4.18 -11.48 -0.76
C ASN A 89 -4.78 -12.89 -0.74
N LYS A 90 -4.59 -13.68 -1.82
CA LYS A 90 -5.04 -15.08 -1.85
C LYS A 90 -4.37 -15.93 -0.77
N ARG A 91 -3.08 -15.70 -0.50
CA ARG A 91 -2.35 -16.42 0.56
C ARG A 91 -2.88 -16.03 1.94
N GLU A 92 -3.12 -14.74 2.17
CA GLU A 92 -3.72 -14.24 3.41
C GLU A 92 -5.13 -14.83 3.62
N ASP A 93 -5.96 -14.91 2.58
CA ASP A 93 -7.29 -15.55 2.65
C ASP A 93 -7.21 -17.04 3.00
N ILE A 94 -6.23 -17.76 2.45
CA ILE A 94 -6.01 -19.18 2.77
C ILE A 94 -5.59 -19.35 4.24
N ILE A 95 -4.65 -18.53 4.71
CA ILE A 95 -4.19 -18.57 6.11
C ILE A 95 -5.35 -18.23 7.04
N ALA A 96 -6.10 -17.17 6.77
CA ALA A 96 -7.26 -16.78 7.58
C ALA A 96 -8.34 -17.88 7.60
N SER A 97 -8.56 -18.56 6.47
CA SER A 97 -9.47 -19.71 6.39
C SER A 97 -8.99 -20.87 7.28
N GLU A 98 -7.70 -21.19 7.23
CA GLU A 98 -7.09 -22.26 8.02
C GLU A 98 -7.13 -21.97 9.52
N VAL A 99 -6.80 -20.73 9.90
CA VAL A 99 -6.84 -20.28 11.30
C VAL A 99 -8.26 -20.37 11.85
N ASN A 100 -9.26 -19.94 11.09
CA ASN A 100 -10.64 -20.01 11.53
C ASN A 100 -11.16 -21.45 11.64
N LYS A 101 -10.74 -22.36 10.75
CA LYS A 101 -11.14 -23.78 10.81
C LYS A 101 -10.53 -24.51 12.00
N ASN A 102 -9.29 -24.19 12.36
CA ASN A 102 -8.53 -24.87 13.42
C ASN A 102 -8.37 -24.02 14.68
N ARG A 103 -9.30 -23.08 14.91
CA ARG A 103 -9.18 -22.05 15.95
C ARG A 103 -8.81 -22.61 17.33
N ASP A 104 -9.54 -23.62 17.79
CA ASP A 104 -9.36 -24.17 19.14
C ASP A 104 -7.99 -24.86 19.28
N THR A 105 -7.57 -25.61 18.26
CA THR A 105 -6.27 -26.27 18.21
C THR A 105 -5.12 -25.26 18.23
N ILE A 106 -5.24 -24.18 17.45
CA ILE A 106 -4.22 -23.12 17.39
C ILE A 106 -4.14 -22.40 18.74
N ALA A 107 -5.29 -22.06 19.34
CA ALA A 107 -5.33 -21.42 20.65
C ALA A 107 -4.69 -22.28 21.75
N GLU A 108 -4.96 -23.58 21.77
CA GLU A 108 -4.34 -24.50 22.73
C GLU A 108 -2.83 -24.64 22.48
N THR A 109 -2.42 -24.73 21.20
CA THR A 109 -0.99 -24.82 20.83
C THR A 109 -0.22 -23.57 21.29
N VAL A 110 -0.78 -22.38 21.09
CA VAL A 110 -0.16 -21.11 21.52
C VAL A 110 -0.02 -21.06 23.05
N LYS A 111 -1.04 -21.49 23.80
CA LYS A 111 -0.98 -21.59 25.27
C LYS A 111 0.07 -22.59 25.74
N GLU A 112 0.17 -23.74 25.10
CA GLU A 112 1.16 -24.76 25.45
C GLU A 112 2.58 -24.25 25.18
N MET A 113 2.82 -23.63 24.02
CA MET A 113 4.12 -23.03 23.68
C MET A 113 4.50 -21.91 24.65
N GLU A 114 3.55 -21.07 25.06
CA GLU A 114 3.76 -20.05 26.09
C GLU A 114 4.17 -20.71 27.41
N LYS A 115 3.37 -21.66 27.91
CA LYS A 115 3.63 -22.35 29.17
C LYS A 115 4.97 -23.08 29.19
N ASN A 116 5.35 -23.68 28.06
CA ASN A 116 6.59 -24.43 27.91
C ASN A 116 7.80 -23.55 27.58
N ARG A 117 7.64 -22.22 27.50
CA ARG A 117 8.72 -21.27 27.18
C ARG A 117 9.35 -21.51 25.80
N GLU A 118 8.54 -21.93 24.84
CA GLU A 118 9.01 -22.27 23.49
C GLU A 118 9.16 -21.01 22.61
N TYR A 119 10.01 -20.06 23.01
CA TYR A 119 10.12 -18.72 22.38
C TYR A 119 10.34 -18.76 20.85
N VAL A 120 11.30 -19.58 20.41
CA VAL A 120 11.68 -19.69 18.99
C VAL A 120 10.57 -20.38 18.18
N ALA A 121 9.95 -21.44 18.72
CA ALA A 121 8.86 -22.12 18.05
C ALA A 121 7.63 -21.22 17.96
N LEU A 122 7.29 -20.52 19.05
CA LEU A 122 6.14 -19.62 19.13
C LEU A 122 6.24 -18.46 18.13
N SER A 123 7.42 -17.82 18.02
CA SER A 123 7.62 -16.75 17.04
C SER A 123 7.45 -17.24 15.60
N CYS A 124 8.01 -18.41 15.24
CA CYS A 124 7.81 -19.04 13.95
C CYS A 124 6.33 -19.41 13.70
N TYR A 125 5.67 -19.99 14.70
CA TYR A 125 4.28 -20.43 14.62
C TYR A 125 3.34 -19.24 14.41
N MET A 126 3.49 -18.19 15.21
CA MET A 126 2.74 -16.94 15.09
C MET A 126 2.89 -16.30 13.71
N LEU A 127 4.11 -16.26 13.15
CA LEU A 127 4.36 -15.70 11.82
C LEU A 127 3.71 -16.52 10.71
N ASN A 128 3.79 -17.86 10.79
CA ASN A 128 3.20 -18.77 9.81
C ASN A 128 1.68 -18.65 9.74
N TYR A 129 1.02 -18.46 10.88
CA TYR A 129 -0.43 -18.32 10.98
C TYR A 129 -0.93 -16.88 11.07
N ARG A 130 -0.04 -15.88 10.95
CA ARG A 130 -0.39 -14.44 11.01
C ARG A 130 -1.14 -14.05 12.29
N LEU A 131 -0.84 -14.71 13.41
CA LEU A 131 -1.65 -14.56 14.64
C LEU A 131 -1.53 -13.16 15.24
N ARG A 132 -0.40 -12.47 15.06
CA ARG A 132 -0.21 -11.09 15.56
C ARG A 132 -1.18 -10.05 14.96
N SER A 133 -1.69 -10.30 13.75
CA SER A 133 -2.67 -9.42 13.10
C SER A 133 -4.10 -9.93 13.26
N ASN A 134 -4.31 -10.99 14.04
CA ASN A 134 -5.60 -11.59 14.29
C ASN A 134 -6.12 -11.14 15.66
N GLU A 135 -7.25 -10.43 15.64
CA GLU A 135 -7.89 -9.83 16.83
C GLU A 135 -8.16 -10.82 17.98
N GLN A 136 -8.24 -12.12 17.68
CA GLN A 136 -8.44 -13.16 18.70
C GLN A 136 -7.22 -13.39 19.60
N TYR A 137 -6.06 -12.87 19.21
CA TYR A 137 -4.78 -13.03 19.90
C TYR A 137 -4.17 -11.66 20.27
N ASP A 138 -5.00 -10.62 20.38
CA ASP A 138 -4.54 -9.28 20.75
C ASP A 138 -3.93 -9.23 22.16
N ASP A 139 -4.41 -10.07 23.09
CA ASP A 139 -3.84 -10.25 24.43
C ASP A 139 -2.42 -10.86 24.40
N TYR A 140 -2.14 -11.70 23.41
CA TYR A 140 -0.82 -12.28 23.15
C TYR A 140 0.18 -11.30 22.51
N PHE A 141 -0.19 -10.06 22.22
CA PHE A 141 0.68 -9.13 21.49
C PHE A 141 2.07 -8.98 22.12
N ARG A 142 2.17 -8.92 23.45
CA ARG A 142 3.45 -8.84 24.17
C ARG A 142 4.21 -10.16 24.15
N VAL A 143 3.53 -11.27 24.36
CA VAL A 143 4.10 -12.63 24.28
C VAL A 143 4.75 -12.85 22.91
N PHE A 144 4.04 -12.49 21.83
CA PHE A 144 4.57 -12.56 20.48
C PHE A 144 5.75 -11.61 20.24
N THR A 145 5.72 -10.41 20.82
CA THR A 145 6.82 -9.46 20.71
C THR A 145 8.07 -9.98 21.43
N ALA A 146 7.91 -10.54 22.64
CA ALA A 146 9.00 -11.17 23.39
C ALA A 146 9.60 -12.37 22.65
N ALA A 147 8.75 -13.25 22.12
CA ALA A 147 9.17 -14.42 21.35
C ALA A 147 9.99 -14.03 20.12
N VAL A 148 9.58 -12.97 19.41
CA VAL A 148 10.32 -12.43 18.27
C VAL A 148 11.66 -11.84 18.72
N SER A 149 11.66 -10.97 19.74
CA SER A 149 12.90 -10.37 20.25
C SER A 149 13.89 -11.43 20.72
N TYR A 150 13.43 -12.42 21.49
CA TYR A 150 14.25 -13.54 21.95
C TYR A 150 14.83 -14.32 20.77
N LYS A 151 14.00 -14.70 19.79
CA LYS A 151 14.45 -15.45 18.61
C LYS A 151 15.53 -14.69 17.85
N THR A 152 15.37 -13.38 17.65
CA THR A 152 16.37 -12.60 16.92
C THR A 152 17.70 -12.55 17.69
N ILE A 153 17.67 -12.27 19.01
CA ILE A 153 18.88 -12.30 19.85
C ILE A 153 19.55 -13.68 19.76
N TYR A 154 18.77 -14.76 19.86
CA TYR A 154 19.29 -16.12 19.73
C TYR A 154 19.94 -16.37 18.36
N GLU A 155 19.29 -15.98 17.26
CA GLU A 155 19.83 -16.18 15.90
C GLU A 155 21.09 -15.36 15.64
N ASP A 156 21.16 -14.13 16.14
CA ASP A 156 22.34 -13.28 16.02
C ASP A 156 23.53 -13.87 16.81
N ILE A 157 23.28 -14.38 18.02
CA ILE A 157 24.29 -15.08 18.83
C ILE A 157 24.77 -16.35 18.13
N ILE A 158 23.86 -17.18 17.62
CA ILE A 158 24.24 -18.38 16.88
C ILE A 158 25.06 -18.02 15.64
N SER A 159 24.73 -16.92 14.95
CA SER A 159 25.50 -16.45 13.79
C SER A 159 26.92 -16.06 14.17
N ILE A 160 27.12 -15.41 15.32
CA ILE A 160 28.44 -15.09 15.89
C ILE A 160 29.22 -16.37 16.21
N VAL A 161 28.60 -17.28 16.96
CA VAL A 161 29.25 -18.51 17.47
C VAL A 161 29.64 -19.45 16.33
N THR A 162 28.82 -19.52 15.28
CA THR A 162 29.06 -20.41 14.13
C THR A 162 29.94 -19.78 13.04
N GLY A 163 30.28 -18.49 13.17
CA GLY A 163 31.01 -17.76 12.13
C GLY A 163 30.20 -17.57 10.85
N PHE A 164 28.87 -17.56 10.93
CA PHE A 164 27.99 -17.43 9.77
C PHE A 164 28.04 -16.01 9.19
N GLU A 165 28.47 -15.89 7.93
CA GLU A 165 28.63 -14.59 7.25
C GLU A 165 27.32 -14.07 6.61
N GLY A 166 26.24 -14.85 6.64
CA GLY A 166 24.93 -14.44 6.12
C GLY A 166 24.87 -14.30 4.60
N TYR A 167 23.80 -13.65 4.13
CA TYR A 167 23.61 -13.31 2.72
C TYR A 167 24.18 -11.92 2.34
N ASP A 168 24.52 -11.10 3.34
CA ASP A 168 24.87 -9.68 3.20
C ASP A 168 26.31 -9.34 3.65
N ASN A 169 27.20 -10.34 3.77
CA ASN A 169 28.56 -10.18 4.28
C ASN A 169 28.62 -9.52 5.68
N LYS A 170 27.66 -9.85 6.54
CA LYS A 170 27.63 -9.30 7.90
C LYS A 170 28.86 -9.76 8.68
N THR A 171 29.46 -8.83 9.39
CA THR A 171 30.58 -9.11 10.30
C THR A 171 30.07 -9.49 11.68
N THR A 172 30.93 -10.10 12.50
CA THR A 172 30.65 -10.35 13.92
C THR A 172 30.21 -9.08 14.65
N LYS A 173 30.80 -7.93 14.30
CA LYS A 173 30.42 -6.64 14.87
C LYS A 173 28.97 -6.27 14.52
N ASP A 174 28.56 -6.47 13.26
CA ASP A 174 27.19 -6.20 12.83
C ASP A 174 26.18 -7.04 13.61
N TRP A 175 26.44 -8.35 13.77
CA TRP A 175 25.60 -9.24 14.56
C TRP A 175 25.50 -8.84 16.04
N CYS A 176 26.59 -8.36 16.64
CA CYS A 176 26.56 -7.85 18.02
C CYS A 176 25.66 -6.62 18.16
N TYR A 177 25.71 -5.69 17.19
CA TYR A 177 24.89 -4.50 17.20
C TYR A 177 23.42 -4.80 16.90
N ASP A 178 23.13 -5.79 16.04
CA ASP A 178 21.78 -6.27 15.82
C ASP A 178 21.17 -6.86 17.10
N ALA A 179 21.90 -7.75 17.79
CA ALA A 179 21.45 -8.29 19.07
C ALA A 179 21.23 -7.16 20.12
N ALA A 180 22.14 -6.18 20.17
CA ALA A 180 22.05 -5.04 21.07
C ALA A 180 20.80 -4.18 20.85
N ILE A 181 20.33 -4.02 19.60
CA ILE A 181 19.08 -3.31 19.30
C ILE A 181 17.90 -3.98 20.00
N TYR A 182 17.74 -5.29 19.87
CA TYR A 182 16.60 -6.00 20.48
C TYR A 182 16.67 -6.04 22.01
N ILE A 183 17.87 -6.09 22.58
CA ILE A 183 18.06 -6.05 24.05
C ILE A 183 17.73 -4.66 24.60
N SER A 184 18.31 -3.61 24.00
CA SER A 184 18.10 -2.21 24.46
C SER A 184 16.66 -1.76 24.29
N ASP A 185 16.00 -2.16 23.19
CA ASP A 185 14.60 -1.83 22.94
C ASP A 185 13.61 -2.70 23.73
N TRP A 186 14.07 -3.69 24.51
CA TRP A 186 13.19 -4.62 25.24
C TRP A 186 12.20 -3.89 26.15
N ASN A 187 12.65 -2.91 26.92
CA ASN A 187 11.76 -2.18 27.83
C ASN A 187 10.72 -1.34 27.06
N SER A 188 11.10 -0.82 25.89
CA SER A 188 10.20 -0.09 25.01
C SER A 188 9.15 -1.02 24.39
N TYR A 189 9.59 -2.14 23.78
CA TYR A 189 8.73 -2.97 22.94
C TYR A 189 8.08 -4.17 23.65
N VAL A 190 8.80 -4.80 24.57
CA VAL A 190 8.32 -5.99 25.29
C VAL A 190 7.71 -5.62 26.63
N ALA A 191 8.36 -4.73 27.41
CA ALA A 191 7.79 -4.27 28.68
C ALA A 191 6.70 -3.20 28.52
N GLY A 192 6.38 -2.79 27.29
CA GLY A 192 5.23 -1.94 26.99
C GLY A 192 5.47 -0.43 27.09
N GLY A 193 6.71 0.02 27.33
CA GLY A 193 7.03 1.45 27.48
C GLY A 193 6.61 2.30 26.28
N PHE A 194 6.77 1.79 25.05
CA PHE A 194 6.40 2.52 23.83
C PHE A 194 4.88 2.76 23.69
N TRP A 195 4.04 1.87 24.24
CA TRP A 195 2.58 1.99 24.19
C TRP A 195 1.99 2.57 25.48
N ASN A 196 2.84 2.95 26.44
CA ASN A 196 2.44 3.38 27.78
C ASN A 196 1.51 2.37 28.47
N ASP A 197 1.85 1.08 28.39
CA ASP A 197 1.10 0.04 29.08
C ASP A 197 1.04 0.33 30.59
N SER A 198 -0.14 0.15 31.19
CA SER A 198 -0.26 0.14 32.64
C SER A 198 0.45 -1.10 33.22
N PRO A 199 1.07 -1.01 34.42
CA PRO A 199 1.56 -2.18 35.14
C PRO A 199 0.51 -3.25 35.37
N ASP A 200 -0.77 -2.86 35.47
CA ASP A 200 -1.91 -3.76 35.66
C ASP A 200 -2.53 -4.24 34.33
N SER A 201 -1.89 -3.98 33.19
CA SER A 201 -2.38 -4.42 31.89
C SER A 201 -2.46 -5.95 31.85
N PRO A 202 -3.54 -6.55 31.29
CA PRO A 202 -3.64 -8.00 31.13
C PRO A 202 -2.47 -8.58 30.32
N MET A 203 -1.83 -7.78 29.48
CA MET A 203 -0.63 -8.18 28.71
C MET A 203 0.60 -8.49 29.57
N HIS A 204 0.66 -7.98 30.81
CA HIS A 204 1.76 -8.18 31.75
C HIS A 204 1.34 -9.02 32.96
N ALA A 205 0.11 -9.53 32.98
CA ALA A 205 -0.46 -10.28 34.09
C ALA A 205 -0.47 -11.80 33.82
N GLY A 206 -0.64 -12.58 34.88
CA GLY A 206 -0.85 -14.03 34.77
C GLY A 206 0.28 -14.76 34.05
N GLU A 207 -0.09 -15.71 33.18
CA GLU A 207 0.85 -16.52 32.39
C GLU A 207 1.67 -15.67 31.41
N HIS A 208 1.05 -14.66 30.78
CA HIS A 208 1.76 -13.72 29.89
C HIS A 208 2.89 -13.01 30.63
N GLY A 209 2.60 -12.42 31.79
CA GLY A 209 3.61 -11.74 32.61
C GLY A 209 4.77 -12.65 33.01
N ALA A 210 4.47 -13.89 33.41
CA ALA A 210 5.48 -14.89 33.74
C ALA A 210 6.35 -15.23 32.52
N PHE A 211 5.75 -15.45 31.35
CA PHE A 211 6.46 -15.70 30.10
C PHE A 211 7.39 -14.55 29.71
N LEU A 212 6.95 -13.29 29.85
CA LEU A 212 7.79 -12.12 29.54
C LEU A 212 8.99 -12.02 30.46
N ALA A 213 8.81 -12.31 31.76
CA ALA A 213 9.89 -12.31 32.74
C ALA A 213 10.89 -13.44 32.47
N ASP A 214 10.39 -14.64 32.16
CA ASP A 214 11.20 -15.80 31.81
C ASP A 214 11.99 -15.55 30.52
N ALA A 215 11.36 -15.03 29.47
CA ALA A 215 12.04 -14.71 28.21
C ALA A 215 13.15 -13.67 28.40
N LYS A 216 12.91 -12.67 29.26
CA LYS A 216 13.93 -11.67 29.61
C LYS A 216 15.10 -12.33 30.33
N LYS A 217 14.82 -13.15 31.34
CA LYS A 217 15.88 -13.82 32.13
C LYS A 217 16.67 -14.81 31.28
N ASP A 218 16.00 -15.63 30.49
CA ASP A 218 16.65 -16.61 29.62
C ASP A 218 17.51 -15.93 28.54
N ALA A 219 17.07 -14.78 28.01
CA ALA A 219 17.88 -13.97 27.09
C ALA A 219 19.12 -13.38 27.79
N GLN A 220 18.98 -12.91 29.03
CA GLN A 220 20.12 -12.44 29.84
C GLN A 220 21.14 -13.55 30.06
N ASP A 221 20.68 -14.72 30.48
CA ASP A 221 21.56 -15.86 30.77
C ASP A 221 22.28 -16.32 29.50
N MET A 222 21.58 -16.35 28.36
CA MET A 222 22.17 -16.65 27.07
C MET A 222 23.27 -15.63 26.70
N VAL A 223 22.98 -14.34 26.74
CA VAL A 223 23.96 -13.28 26.44
C VAL A 223 25.14 -13.37 27.41
N GLN A 224 24.88 -13.55 28.70
CA GLN A 224 25.93 -13.66 29.72
C GLN A 224 26.88 -14.81 29.42
N VAL A 225 26.36 -15.99 29.09
CA VAL A 225 27.16 -17.19 28.81
C VAL A 225 27.97 -17.04 27.53
N TYR A 226 27.34 -16.62 26.43
CA TYR A 226 28.03 -16.55 25.13
C TYR A 226 29.00 -15.37 25.00
N PHE A 227 28.81 -14.30 25.78
CA PHE A 227 29.72 -13.15 25.78
C PHE A 227 30.60 -13.09 27.03
N ASN A 228 30.56 -14.10 27.91
CA ASN A 228 31.34 -14.16 29.15
C ASN A 228 31.23 -12.88 30.00
N LEU A 229 30.01 -12.32 30.10
CA LEU A 229 29.75 -11.10 30.85
C LEU A 229 29.74 -11.37 32.35
N THR A 230 30.16 -10.39 33.15
CA THR A 230 29.95 -10.42 34.59
C THR A 230 28.46 -10.28 34.92
N ASP A 231 28.05 -10.70 36.13
CA ASP A 231 26.66 -10.53 36.59
C ASP A 231 26.22 -9.05 36.49
N GLU A 232 27.09 -8.11 36.87
CA GLU A 232 26.81 -6.67 36.79
C GLU A 232 26.63 -6.19 35.34
N GLN A 233 27.43 -6.69 34.40
CA GLN A 233 27.29 -6.37 32.98
C GLN A 233 26.00 -6.95 32.40
N ALA A 234 25.69 -8.21 32.73
CA ALA A 234 24.48 -8.89 32.26
C ALA A 234 23.20 -8.23 32.81
N GLU A 235 23.19 -7.78 34.06
CA GLU A 235 22.04 -7.06 34.63
C GLU A 235 21.86 -5.66 34.03
N SER A 236 22.97 -4.94 33.80
CA SER A 236 22.92 -3.56 33.30
C SER A 236 22.57 -3.46 31.81
N MET A 237 22.71 -4.53 31.03
CA MET A 237 22.46 -4.53 29.58
C MET A 237 21.05 -4.04 29.19
N TRP A 238 20.05 -4.25 30.05
CA TRP A 238 18.67 -3.81 29.81
C TRP A 238 18.46 -2.30 29.89
N THR A 239 19.47 -1.56 30.33
CA THR A 239 19.41 -0.10 30.51
C THR A 239 20.43 0.64 29.65
N MET A 240 21.33 -0.09 28.98
CA MET A 240 22.30 0.49 28.06
C MET A 240 21.62 0.88 26.75
N ASP A 241 22.13 1.94 26.12
CA ASP A 241 21.81 2.21 24.73
C ASP A 241 22.47 1.16 23.81
N LYS A 242 21.93 1.05 22.59
CA LYS A 242 22.35 0.04 21.61
C LYS A 242 23.82 0.18 21.19
N GLU A 243 24.36 1.40 21.14
CA GLU A 243 25.75 1.63 20.75
C GLU A 243 26.70 1.15 21.85
N ALA A 244 26.44 1.51 23.11
CA ALA A 244 27.22 1.07 24.26
C ALA A 244 27.15 -0.45 24.46
N LEU A 245 25.95 -1.03 24.35
CA LEU A 245 25.76 -2.47 24.47
C LEU A 245 26.40 -3.23 23.30
N GLY A 246 26.23 -2.75 22.07
CA GLY A 246 26.83 -3.37 20.88
C GLY A 246 28.36 -3.42 20.96
N GLU A 247 28.99 -2.34 21.47
CA GLU A 247 30.43 -2.33 21.68
C GLU A 247 30.86 -3.27 22.81
N LEU A 248 30.13 -3.32 23.93
CA LEU A 248 30.38 -4.29 25.00
C LEU A 248 30.33 -5.73 24.49
N LEU A 249 29.28 -6.09 23.76
CA LEU A 249 29.12 -7.43 23.18
C LEU A 249 30.26 -7.74 22.21
N TYR A 250 30.59 -6.82 21.31
CA TYR A 250 31.67 -7.03 20.34
C TYR A 250 33.04 -7.20 21.00
N GLU A 251 33.39 -6.33 21.96
CA GLU A 251 34.66 -6.40 22.68
C GLU A 251 34.78 -7.68 23.49
N SER A 252 33.67 -8.18 24.03
CA SER A 252 33.60 -9.46 24.73
C SER A 252 33.77 -10.67 23.82
N CYS A 253 33.29 -10.63 22.57
CA CYS A 253 33.26 -11.82 21.72
C CYS A 253 34.38 -11.89 20.66
N LYS A 254 35.01 -10.77 20.30
CA LYS A 254 36.00 -10.72 19.19
C LYS A 254 37.17 -11.69 19.33
N ASP A 255 37.57 -11.96 20.57
CA ASP A 255 38.67 -12.89 20.89
C ASP A 255 38.16 -14.31 21.23
N LEU A 256 36.87 -14.45 21.57
CA LEU A 256 36.23 -15.73 21.88
C LEU A 256 35.85 -16.50 20.62
N TYR A 257 35.40 -15.78 19.59
CA TYR A 257 34.96 -16.34 18.31
C TYR A 257 35.75 -15.69 17.17
N PRO A 258 37.07 -15.93 17.09
CA PRO A 258 37.85 -15.46 15.96
C PRO A 258 37.28 -16.09 14.69
N LYS A 259 37.16 -15.30 13.62
CA LYS A 259 36.94 -15.88 12.29
C LYS A 259 38.09 -16.86 12.07
N GLU A 260 37.81 -18.15 11.96
CA GLU A 260 38.79 -19.09 11.42
C GLU A 260 39.26 -18.45 10.11
N ALA A 261 40.57 -18.21 9.99
CA ALA A 261 41.13 -17.84 8.71
C ALA A 261 40.65 -18.93 7.75
N ALA A 262 39.86 -18.55 6.76
CA ALA A 262 39.40 -19.49 5.74
C ALA A 262 40.67 -20.15 5.19
N ASP A 263 40.89 -21.40 5.59
CA ASP A 263 42.00 -22.20 5.11
C ASP A 263 41.88 -22.26 3.57
N GLU A 264 43.04 -22.03 2.96
CA GLU A 264 43.41 -22.02 1.53
C GLU A 264 42.52 -22.78 0.53
#